data_AF-A0AAF0WC84-F1
#
_entry.id   AF-A0AAF0WC84-F1
#
_cell.length_a   1.000
_cell.length_b   1.000
_cell.length_c   1.000
_cell.angle_alpha   90.00
_cell.angle_beta   90.00
_cell.angle_gamma   90.00
#
_symmetry.space_group_name_H-M   'P 1'
#
loop_
_entity.id
_entity.type
_entity.pdbx_description
1 polymer ?
#
loop_
_entity_poly.entity_id
_entity_poly.type
_entity_poly.pdbx_seq_one_letter_code
_entity_poly.pdbx_strand_id
1 'polypeptide(L)'
;MASNISQALVTLAIASLIALFAQADSTPAAVGSAPEQPVDAKTQMTQFIESTMKIASHKAEEFLNTIDEQAKNPATSGITRECLQECREVYGAAIDDMKNTIDDLKSENYYKANVDLSAVLSNIDTCRDCYREMVGQEPKANFDSWVMGVASDCLGKLETVTS
;
A
#
# COMPACT_ATOMS: atom_id res chain seq x y z
N MET A 1 3.45 9.98 -56.69
CA MET A 1 2.56 9.90 -55.52
C MET A 1 3.48 9.78 -54.29
N ALA A 2 4.12 10.89 -53.91
CA ALA A 2 3.71 11.88 -52.90
C ALA A 2 3.74 11.29 -51.48
N SER A 3 4.42 11.83 -50.47
CA SER A 3 5.56 12.75 -50.35
C SER A 3 6.03 12.61 -48.91
N ASN A 4 7.34 12.54 -48.70
CA ASN A 4 8.01 12.61 -47.41
C ASN A 4 7.90 14.01 -46.79
N ILE A 5 8.48 14.11 -45.58
CA ILE A 5 9.11 15.27 -44.93
C ILE A 5 8.19 15.95 -43.92
N SER A 6 8.60 16.34 -42.73
CA SER A 6 9.71 16.05 -41.81
C SER A 6 9.47 17.03 -40.67
N GLN A 7 10.03 16.70 -39.52
CA GLN A 7 10.06 17.56 -38.34
C GLN A 7 10.64 18.95 -38.62
N ALA A 8 10.23 19.87 -37.75
CA ALA A 8 10.93 21.05 -37.23
C ALA A 8 10.40 22.42 -37.70
N LEU A 9 10.33 23.31 -36.70
CA LEU A 9 10.13 24.76 -36.78
C LEU A 9 8.64 25.09 -37.05
N VAL A 10 7.93 25.79 -36.18
CA VAL A 10 8.19 27.19 -35.86
C VAL A 10 7.64 27.52 -34.47
N THR A 11 8.56 27.91 -33.60
CA THR A 11 8.36 28.74 -32.42
C THR A 11 7.77 30.10 -32.78
N LEU A 12 6.95 30.65 -31.87
CA LEU A 12 6.50 32.05 -31.77
C LEU A 12 5.54 32.56 -32.86
N ALA A 13 4.28 32.71 -32.46
CA ALA A 13 3.49 33.91 -32.76
C ALA A 13 2.45 34.12 -31.64
N ILE A 14 2.91 34.68 -30.52
CA ILE A 14 2.03 35.33 -29.55
C ILE A 14 1.77 36.74 -30.06
N ALA A 15 0.52 37.18 -29.89
CA ALA A 15 -0.02 38.54 -30.05
C ALA A 15 -0.41 38.97 -31.48
N SER A 16 -1.72 38.98 -31.77
CA SER A 16 -2.55 40.20 -31.69
C SER A 16 -3.84 40.07 -32.51
N LEU A 17 -4.87 40.80 -32.06
CA LEU A 17 -6.23 41.00 -32.62
C LEU A 17 -7.15 39.78 -32.45
N ILE A 18 -8.31 39.87 -31.79
CA ILE A 18 -9.37 40.87 -31.99
C ILE A 18 -10.08 41.13 -30.64
N ALA A 19 -10.07 42.39 -30.20
CA ALA A 19 -11.08 42.92 -29.31
C ALA A 19 -12.10 43.68 -30.17
N LEU A 20 -13.34 43.20 -30.23
CA LEU A 20 -14.59 43.97 -30.20
C LEU A 20 -15.77 43.03 -30.49
N PHE A 21 -16.46 42.56 -29.44
CA PHE A 21 -17.92 42.56 -29.41
C PHE A 21 -18.33 42.81 -27.96
N ALA A 22 -19.13 43.87 -27.80
CA ALA A 22 -19.61 44.38 -26.55
C ALA A 22 -20.64 43.43 -25.91
N GLN A 23 -20.43 43.16 -24.62
CA GLN A 23 -21.42 43.08 -23.54
C GLN A 23 -22.83 42.60 -23.90
N ALA A 24 -23.05 41.30 -23.73
CA ALA A 24 -24.30 40.80 -23.17
C ALA A 24 -24.02 40.46 -21.70
N ASP A 25 -24.65 41.22 -20.81
CA ASP A 25 -24.60 41.09 -19.36
C ASP A 25 -25.14 39.70 -18.97
N SER A 26 -24.25 38.76 -18.73
CA SER A 26 -24.54 37.54 -17.99
C SER A 26 -23.50 37.44 -16.90
N THR A 27 -23.94 37.79 -15.70
CA THR A 27 -23.20 37.64 -14.45
C THR A 27 -22.46 36.30 -14.48
N PRO A 28 -21.13 36.25 -14.35
CA PRO A 28 -20.47 34.98 -14.13
C PRO A 28 -20.97 34.49 -12.78
N ALA A 29 -21.84 33.48 -12.79
CA ALA A 29 -22.10 32.69 -11.61
C ALA A 29 -20.74 32.18 -11.17
N ALA A 30 -20.24 32.72 -10.07
CA ALA A 30 -19.08 32.19 -9.40
C ALA A 30 -19.36 30.70 -9.17
N VAL A 31 -18.69 29.85 -9.93
CA VAL A 31 -18.49 28.46 -9.52
C VAL A 31 -17.61 28.59 -8.28
N GLY A 32 -18.26 28.75 -7.14
CA GLY A 32 -17.63 28.59 -5.86
C GLY A 32 -17.14 27.15 -5.84
N SER A 33 -15.86 26.96 -6.11
CA SER A 33 -15.15 25.79 -5.59
C SER A 33 -15.43 25.80 -4.09
N ALA A 34 -16.30 24.88 -3.67
CA ALA A 34 -16.54 24.63 -2.26
C ALA A 34 -15.16 24.52 -1.58
N PRO A 35 -14.92 25.24 -0.47
CA PRO A 35 -13.67 25.09 0.25
C PRO A 35 -13.56 23.61 0.62
N GLU A 36 -12.51 22.96 0.11
CA GLU A 36 -12.13 21.61 0.51
C GLU A 36 -11.95 21.68 2.03
N GLN A 37 -12.94 21.17 2.77
CA GLN A 37 -12.91 21.17 4.23
C GLN A 37 -11.65 20.41 4.65
N PRO A 38 -10.87 20.90 5.62
CA PRO A 38 -9.72 20.16 6.11
C PRO A 38 -10.21 18.81 6.62
N VAL A 39 -9.82 17.73 5.92
CA VAL A 39 -10.10 16.36 6.36
C VAL A 39 -9.53 16.24 7.78
N ASP A 40 -10.32 15.82 8.75
CA ASP A 40 -9.83 15.71 10.12
C ASP A 40 -8.66 14.71 10.18
N ALA A 41 -7.71 14.95 11.09
CA ALA A 41 -6.49 14.16 11.18
C ALA A 41 -6.76 12.67 11.40
N LYS A 42 -7.83 12.35 12.14
CA LYS A 42 -8.27 10.98 12.38
C LYS A 42 -8.70 10.31 11.07
N THR A 43 -9.53 10.95 10.26
CA THR A 43 -9.92 10.45 8.93
C THR A 43 -8.71 10.25 8.03
N GLN A 44 -7.75 11.19 8.00
CA GLN A 44 -6.52 11.04 7.20
C GLN A 44 -5.68 9.83 7.64
N MET A 45 -5.52 9.62 8.95
CA MET A 45 -4.78 8.50 9.51
C MET A 45 -5.47 7.17 9.24
N THR A 46 -6.80 7.09 9.41
CA THR A 46 -7.57 5.88 9.07
C THR A 46 -7.45 5.54 7.58
N GLN A 47 -7.60 6.52 6.68
CA GLN A 47 -7.43 6.31 5.24
C GLN A 47 -6.01 5.85 4.87
N PHE A 48 -5.00 6.38 5.56
CA PHE A 48 -3.62 5.93 5.39
C PHE A 48 -3.47 4.46 5.78
N ILE A 49 -3.98 4.06 6.95
CA ILE A 49 -3.84 2.68 7.43
C ILE A 49 -4.57 1.73 6.48
N GLU A 50 -5.81 2.05 6.10
CA GLU A 50 -6.59 1.22 5.17
C GLU A 50 -5.87 1.04 3.82
N SER A 51 -5.39 2.14 3.23
CA SER A 51 -4.69 2.09 1.93
C SER A 51 -3.40 1.29 2.03
N THR A 52 -2.67 1.46 3.13
CA THR A 52 -1.39 0.78 3.37
C THR A 52 -1.61 -0.72 3.60
N MET A 53 -2.60 -1.12 4.38
CA MET A 53 -2.96 -2.54 4.59
C MET A 53 -3.43 -3.22 3.31
N LYS A 54 -4.14 -2.50 2.44
CA LYS A 54 -4.52 -3.03 1.12
C LYS A 54 -3.30 -3.28 0.23
N ILE A 55 -2.32 -2.38 0.25
CA ILE A 55 -1.07 -2.56 -0.50
C ILE A 55 -0.25 -3.70 0.10
N ALA A 56 -0.16 -3.76 1.43
CA ALA A 56 0.57 -4.80 2.15
C ALA A 56 0.02 -6.20 1.89
N SER A 57 -1.30 -6.37 1.97
CA SER A 57 -1.95 -7.66 1.71
C SER A 57 -1.71 -8.14 0.28
N HIS A 58 -1.86 -7.27 -0.72
CA HIS A 58 -1.55 -7.64 -2.10
C HIS A 58 -0.08 -8.03 -2.32
N LYS A 59 0.85 -7.29 -1.71
CA LYS A 59 2.28 -7.64 -1.82
C LYS A 59 2.62 -8.93 -1.06
N ALA A 60 1.93 -9.22 0.04
CA ALA A 60 2.06 -10.49 0.75
C ALA A 60 1.51 -11.66 -0.08
N GLU A 61 0.39 -11.47 -0.78
CA GLU A 61 -0.15 -12.45 -1.75
C GLU A 61 0.88 -12.75 -2.86
N GLU A 62 1.56 -11.72 -3.38
CA GLU A 62 2.67 -11.89 -4.34
C GLU A 62 3.86 -12.64 -3.72
N PHE A 63 4.22 -12.32 -2.48
CA PHE A 63 5.32 -12.96 -1.76
C PHE A 63 5.07 -14.44 -1.47
N LEU A 64 3.82 -14.83 -1.18
CA LEU A 64 3.43 -16.24 -1.03
C LEU A 64 3.77 -17.08 -2.28
N ASN A 65 3.67 -16.51 -3.48
CA ASN A 65 4.09 -17.22 -4.70
C ASN A 65 5.60 -17.48 -4.71
N THR A 66 6.40 -16.54 -4.21
CA THR A 66 7.86 -16.71 -4.10
C THR A 66 8.21 -17.82 -3.09
N ILE A 67 7.49 -17.87 -1.97
CA ILE A 67 7.61 -18.95 -0.98
C ILE A 67 7.29 -20.30 -1.64
N ASP A 68 6.16 -20.38 -2.36
CA ASP A 68 5.71 -21.61 -3.03
C ASP A 68 6.69 -22.09 -4.10
N GLU A 69 7.29 -21.17 -4.86
CA GLU A 69 8.33 -21.49 -5.85
C GLU A 69 9.61 -22.02 -5.18
N GLN A 70 10.05 -21.38 -4.10
CA GLN A 70 11.24 -21.81 -3.36
C GLN A 70 11.03 -23.18 -2.71
N ALA A 71 9.83 -23.46 -2.20
CA ALA A 71 9.50 -24.74 -1.58
C ALA A 71 9.51 -25.91 -2.59
N LYS A 72 9.18 -25.64 -3.86
CA LYS A 72 9.20 -26.62 -4.96
C LYS A 72 10.59 -26.88 -5.52
N ASN A 73 11.58 -26.03 -5.23
CA ASN A 73 12.93 -26.20 -5.75
C ASN A 73 13.61 -27.44 -5.14
N PRO A 74 14.08 -28.42 -5.94
CA PRO A 74 14.76 -29.61 -5.44
C PRO A 74 16.04 -29.33 -4.66
N ALA A 75 16.67 -28.17 -4.87
CA ALA A 75 17.85 -27.74 -4.12
C ALA A 75 17.52 -27.22 -2.72
N THR A 76 16.24 -26.98 -2.40
CA THR A 76 15.80 -26.54 -1.08
C THR A 76 15.86 -27.70 -0.10
N SER A 77 16.65 -27.52 0.98
CA SER A 77 16.82 -28.52 2.03
C SER A 77 15.48 -28.88 2.71
N GLY A 78 15.40 -30.06 3.33
CA GLY A 78 14.19 -30.48 4.06
C GLY A 78 13.77 -29.48 5.13
N ILE A 79 14.72 -29.07 5.98
CA ILE A 79 14.49 -28.10 7.06
C ILE A 79 14.08 -26.73 6.51
N THR A 80 14.72 -26.26 5.43
CA THR A 80 14.31 -25.00 4.80
C THR A 80 12.90 -25.09 4.23
N ARG A 81 12.48 -26.25 3.73
CA ARG A 81 11.13 -26.45 3.21
C ARG A 81 10.07 -26.44 4.30
N GLU A 82 10.39 -26.99 5.47
CA GLU A 82 9.54 -26.89 6.67
C GLU A 82 9.33 -25.43 7.05
N CYS A 83 10.39 -24.62 7.12
CA CYS A 83 10.24 -23.19 7.41
C CYS A 83 9.52 -22.41 6.30
N LEU A 84 9.69 -22.77 5.02
CA LEU A 84 8.90 -22.16 3.95
C LEU A 84 7.41 -22.47 4.09
N GLN A 85 7.06 -23.67 4.53
CA GLN A 85 5.66 -24.03 4.79
C GLN A 85 5.11 -23.23 5.99
N GLU A 86 5.85 -23.15 7.10
CA GLU A 86 5.48 -22.30 8.25
C GLU A 86 5.27 -20.85 7.82
N CYS A 87 6.25 -20.27 7.10
CA CYS A 87 6.16 -18.93 6.54
C CYS A 87 4.91 -18.76 5.67
N ARG A 88 4.59 -19.73 4.82
CA ARG A 88 3.38 -19.68 3.98
C ARG A 88 2.11 -19.58 4.81
N GLU A 89 2.01 -20.36 5.89
CA GLU A 89 0.85 -20.40 6.78
C GLU A 89 0.69 -19.07 7.53
N VAL A 90 1.76 -18.58 8.16
CA VAL A 90 1.71 -17.33 8.93
C VAL A 90 1.58 -16.09 8.04
N TYR A 91 2.11 -16.08 6.81
CA TYR A 91 1.83 -15.00 5.86
C TYR A 91 0.39 -15.02 5.37
N GLY A 92 -0.22 -16.20 5.23
CA GLY A 92 -1.66 -16.33 4.98
C GLY A 92 -2.48 -15.71 6.11
N ALA A 93 -2.16 -16.03 7.35
CA ALA A 93 -2.80 -15.43 8.53
C ALA A 93 -2.58 -13.91 8.58
N ALA A 94 -1.36 -13.42 8.32
CA ALA A 94 -1.07 -12.00 8.27
C ALA A 94 -1.88 -11.26 7.19
N ILE A 95 -2.12 -11.87 6.03
CA ILE A 95 -2.99 -11.30 4.99
C ILE A 95 -4.43 -11.16 5.50
N ASP A 96 -4.93 -12.16 6.21
CA ASP A 96 -6.27 -12.13 6.80
C ASP A 96 -6.35 -11.05 7.89
N ASP A 97 -5.34 -10.90 8.74
CA ASP A 97 -5.26 -9.85 9.75
C ASP A 97 -5.18 -8.44 9.13
N MET A 98 -4.47 -8.26 8.01
CA MET A 98 -4.47 -7.00 7.26
C MET A 98 -5.86 -6.67 6.71
N LYS A 99 -6.62 -7.68 6.26
CA LYS A 99 -8.00 -7.50 5.78
C LYS A 99 -8.96 -7.19 6.93
N ASN A 100 -8.82 -7.87 8.06
CA ASN A 100 -9.59 -7.62 9.27
C ASN A 100 -9.33 -6.21 9.82
N THR A 101 -8.06 -5.76 9.82
CA THR A 101 -7.70 -4.38 10.18
C THR A 101 -8.50 -3.35 9.39
N ILE A 102 -8.64 -3.56 8.07
CA ILE A 102 -9.42 -2.67 7.20
C ILE A 102 -10.91 -2.68 7.59
N ASP A 103 -11.48 -3.85 7.88
CA ASP A 103 -12.90 -3.97 8.23
C ASP A 103 -13.20 -3.44 9.64
N ASP A 104 -12.27 -3.60 10.58
CA ASP A 104 -12.37 -3.01 11.91
C ASP A 104 -12.22 -1.49 11.88
N LEU A 105 -11.38 -0.91 11.01
CA LEU A 105 -11.32 0.53 10.81
C LEU A 105 -12.64 1.11 10.26
N LYS A 106 -13.26 0.45 9.27
CA LYS A 106 -14.56 0.86 8.73
C LYS A 106 -15.70 0.80 9.74
N SER A 107 -15.59 -0.08 10.75
CA SER A 107 -16.56 -0.20 11.84
C SER A 107 -16.17 0.60 13.09
N GLU A 108 -15.14 1.45 12.98
CA GLU A 108 -14.57 2.26 14.07
C GLU A 108 -14.11 1.43 15.28
N ASN A 109 -13.81 0.14 15.07
CA ASN A 109 -13.34 -0.77 16.10
C ASN A 109 -11.81 -0.74 16.22
N TYR A 110 -11.28 0.40 16.67
CA TYR A 110 -9.83 0.62 16.74
C TYR A 110 -9.11 -0.35 17.70
N TYR A 111 -9.81 -0.87 18.71
CA TYR A 111 -9.25 -1.90 19.58
C TYR A 111 -8.93 -3.17 18.81
N LYS A 112 -9.88 -3.67 18.00
CA LYS A 112 -9.61 -4.84 17.18
C LYS A 112 -8.60 -4.58 16.07
N ALA A 113 -8.66 -3.41 15.42
CA ALA A 113 -7.64 -3.03 14.44
C ALA A 113 -6.21 -3.04 15.04
N ASN A 114 -6.06 -2.69 16.32
CA ASN A 114 -4.77 -2.77 17.02
C ASN A 114 -4.34 -4.21 17.28
N VAL A 115 -5.28 -5.07 17.68
CA VAL A 115 -5.06 -6.51 17.85
C VAL A 115 -4.61 -7.15 16.54
N ASP A 116 -5.32 -6.87 15.44
CA ASP A 116 -5.01 -7.43 14.12
C ASP A 116 -3.65 -6.96 13.60
N LEU A 117 -3.33 -5.67 13.71
CA LEU A 117 -2.00 -5.16 13.33
C LEU A 117 -0.87 -5.78 14.17
N SER A 118 -1.12 -6.04 15.45
CA SER A 118 -0.15 -6.74 16.32
C SER A 118 0.01 -8.21 15.94
N ALA A 119 -1.07 -8.84 15.46
CA ALA A 119 -1.04 -10.21 14.94
C ALA A 119 -0.23 -10.28 13.63
N VAL A 120 -0.35 -9.29 12.73
CA VAL A 120 0.51 -9.18 11.53
C VAL A 120 2.00 -9.25 11.91
N LEU A 121 2.43 -8.45 12.89
CA LEU A 121 3.83 -8.46 13.35
C LEU A 121 4.25 -9.83 13.89
N SER A 122 3.41 -10.42 14.73
CA SER A 122 3.69 -11.72 15.38
C SER A 122 3.80 -12.86 14.37
N ASN A 123 2.94 -12.85 13.34
CA ASN A 123 2.96 -13.82 12.25
C ASN A 123 4.26 -13.71 11.44
N ILE A 124 4.71 -12.49 11.11
CA ILE A 124 5.96 -12.28 10.37
C ILE A 124 7.17 -12.72 11.22
N ASP A 125 7.19 -12.39 12.51
CA ASP A 125 8.27 -12.83 13.41
C ASP A 125 8.32 -14.35 13.55
N THR A 126 7.17 -15.04 13.54
CA THR A 126 7.12 -16.51 13.59
C THR A 126 7.83 -17.15 12.38
N CYS A 127 7.64 -16.59 11.17
CA CYS A 127 8.38 -17.05 9.98
C CYS A 127 9.90 -16.86 10.16
N ARG A 128 10.32 -15.68 10.66
CA ARG A 128 11.74 -15.36 10.89
C ARG A 128 12.35 -16.27 11.94
N ASP A 129 11.64 -16.53 13.03
CA ASP A 129 12.09 -17.38 14.12
C ASP A 129 12.29 -18.82 13.65
N CYS A 130 11.41 -19.38 12.81
CA CYS A 130 11.65 -20.70 12.21
C CYS A 130 13.00 -20.75 11.49
N TYR A 131 13.26 -19.76 10.63
CA TYR A 131 14.50 -19.69 9.86
C TYR A 131 15.73 -19.57 10.77
N ARG A 132 15.65 -18.68 11.76
CA ARG A 132 16.74 -18.46 12.72
C ARG A 132 17.02 -19.69 13.57
N GLU A 133 15.98 -20.38 14.05
CA GLU A 133 16.11 -21.52 14.97
C GLU A 133 16.46 -22.82 14.24
N MET A 134 15.87 -23.06 13.07
CA MET A 134 15.98 -24.35 12.36
C MET A 134 17.04 -24.33 11.27
N VAL A 135 17.18 -23.23 10.52
CA VAL A 135 18.13 -23.12 9.40
C VAL A 135 19.43 -22.44 9.85
N GLY A 136 19.41 -21.64 10.92
CA GLY A 136 20.56 -20.89 11.42
C GLY A 136 20.89 -19.64 10.59
N GLN A 137 19.91 -19.14 9.83
CA GLN A 137 20.03 -17.94 8.99
C GLN A 137 18.67 -17.24 8.94
N GLU A 138 18.66 -15.92 8.74
CA GLU A 138 17.42 -15.21 8.42
C GLU A 138 16.90 -15.63 7.04
N PRO A 139 15.58 -15.52 6.79
CA PRO A 139 15.04 -15.64 5.45
C PRO A 139 15.72 -14.63 4.52
N LYS A 140 16.04 -15.03 3.28
CA LYS A 140 16.52 -14.09 2.26
C LYS A 140 15.35 -13.28 1.72
N ALA A 141 14.82 -12.34 2.51
CA ALA A 141 13.73 -11.50 2.04
C ALA A 141 13.80 -10.11 2.64
N ASN A 142 13.97 -9.12 1.75
CA ASN A 142 13.69 -7.71 2.06
C ASN A 142 12.20 -7.48 2.41
N PHE A 143 11.35 -8.48 2.14
CA PHE A 143 9.91 -8.41 2.34
C PHE A 143 9.54 -8.36 3.82
N ASP A 144 10.06 -9.27 4.65
CA ASP A 144 9.76 -9.36 6.09
C ASP A 144 10.02 -8.03 6.80
N SER A 145 11.23 -7.47 6.65
CA SER A 145 11.58 -6.18 7.22
C SER A 145 10.68 -5.05 6.72
N TRP A 146 10.30 -5.08 5.43
CA TRP A 146 9.41 -4.08 4.85
C TRP A 146 8.00 -4.17 5.44
N VAL A 147 7.43 -5.38 5.52
CA VAL A 147 6.05 -5.56 6.01
C VAL A 147 5.95 -5.33 7.52
N MET A 148 6.98 -5.67 8.30
CA MET A 148 7.05 -5.32 9.73
C MET A 148 7.10 -3.80 9.92
N GLY A 149 7.88 -3.09 9.11
CA GLY A 149 7.96 -1.64 9.15
C GLY A 149 6.61 -0.98 8.81
N VAL A 150 5.90 -1.52 7.81
CA VAL A 150 4.55 -1.09 7.45
C VAL A 150 3.56 -1.30 8.59
N ALA A 151 3.51 -2.49 9.18
CA ALA A 151 2.60 -2.79 10.29
C ALA A 151 2.90 -1.93 11.54
N SER A 152 4.19 -1.71 11.83
CA SER A 152 4.61 -0.84 12.94
C SER A 152 4.23 0.63 12.75
N ASP A 153 4.40 1.18 11.54
CA ASP A 153 3.96 2.56 11.24
C ASP A 153 2.43 2.69 11.35
N CYS A 154 1.69 1.66 10.91
CA CYS A 154 0.24 1.63 11.05
C CYS A 154 -0.21 1.57 12.50
N LEU A 155 0.45 0.79 13.36
CA LEU A 155 0.19 0.77 14.81
C LEU A 155 0.42 2.14 15.43
N GLY A 156 1.56 2.77 15.15
CA GLY A 156 1.88 4.09 15.68
C GLY A 156 0.85 5.15 15.29
N LYS A 157 0.33 5.10 14.05
CA LYS A 157 -0.76 6.00 13.63
C LYS A 157 -2.10 5.64 14.27
N LEU A 158 -2.40 4.35 14.43
CA LEU A 158 -3.63 3.92 15.08
C LEU A 158 -3.70 4.42 16.52
N GLU A 159 -2.58 4.35 17.26
CA GLU A 159 -2.49 4.88 18.62
C GLU A 159 -2.86 6.37 18.69
N THR A 160 -2.38 7.18 17.74
CA THR A 160 -2.71 8.61 17.66
C THR A 160 -4.17 8.90 17.31
N VAL A 161 -4.89 7.94 16.71
CA VAL A 161 -6.33 8.06 16.43
C VAL A 161 -7.16 7.71 17.68
N THR A 162 -6.62 6.89 18.58
CA THR A 162 -7.32 6.36 19.77
C THR A 162 -7.05 7.11 21.08
N SER A 163 -6.01 7.96 21.11
CA SER A 163 -5.63 8.79 22.26
C SER A 163 -6.46 10.07 22.38
#